data_AF-A0AAN7K4J5-F1
#
_entry.id   AF-A0AAN7K4J5-F1
#
_cell.length_a   1.000
_cell.length_b   1.000
_cell.length_c   1.000
_cell.angle_alpha   90.00
_cell.angle_beta   90.00
_cell.angle_gamma   90.00
#
_symmetry.space_group_name_H-M   'P 1'
#
loop_
_entity.id
_entity.type
_entity.pdbx_description
1 polymer ?
#
loop_
_entity_poly.entity_id
_entity_poly.type
_entity_poly.pdbx_seq_one_letter_code
_entity_poly.pdbx_strand_id
1 'polypeptide(L)'
;MWMLRDQSSQKKGDVNGIVAVAIDRNRGSQQALKWTIHHLLQQGQTVHLIHVSTKPQASGDELESQAKELLAPFHCICTSKDIQCKDIILENTDIPKALIGYVSNNAMEHLVMGAPRIGLLR
;
A
#
# COMPACT_ATOMS: atom_id res chain seq x y z
N MET A 1 -16.55 -5.66 39.29
CA MET A 1 -15.70 -4.49 38.94
C MET A 1 -14.52 -5.02 38.12
N TRP A 2 -14.68 -5.10 36.80
CA TRP A 2 -13.61 -5.58 35.92
C TRP A 2 -12.61 -4.45 35.72
N MET A 3 -11.35 -4.70 36.06
CA MET A 3 -10.29 -3.72 35.88
C MET A 3 -10.05 -3.52 34.39
N LEU A 4 -9.99 -2.26 33.97
CA LEU A 4 -9.40 -1.86 32.70
C LEU A 4 -7.98 -2.43 32.69
N ARG A 5 -7.76 -3.46 31.89
CA ARG A 5 -6.43 -3.90 31.54
C ARG A 5 -5.80 -2.73 30.82
N ASP A 6 -4.89 -2.05 31.52
CA ASP A 6 -4.03 -1.00 31.00
C ASP A 6 -3.31 -1.59 29.78
N GLN A 7 -3.90 -1.39 28.61
CA GLN A 7 -3.17 -1.48 27.36
C GLN A 7 -2.31 -0.25 27.38
N SER A 8 -1.10 -0.43 27.91
CA SER A 8 0.05 0.41 27.63
C SER A 8 -0.13 0.95 26.22
N SER A 9 -0.43 2.25 26.12
CA SER A 9 -0.40 3.00 24.89
C SER A 9 1.00 2.82 24.35
N GLN A 10 1.18 1.76 23.56
CA GLN A 10 2.35 1.55 22.74
C GLN A 10 2.29 2.75 21.82
N LYS A 11 3.06 3.80 22.17
CA LYS A 11 3.15 5.04 21.41
C LYS A 11 3.24 4.57 19.98
N LYS A 12 2.18 4.78 19.19
CA LYS A 12 2.26 4.70 17.73
C LYS A 12 3.50 5.54 17.45
N GLY A 13 4.57 4.90 16.98
CA GLY A 13 5.76 5.64 16.58
C GLY A 13 5.22 6.76 15.72
N ASP A 14 5.53 8.00 16.07
CA ASP A 14 5.11 9.15 15.29
C ASP A 14 5.86 9.04 13.96
N VAL A 15 5.31 8.24 13.05
CA VAL A 15 5.88 7.98 11.75
C VAL A 15 5.43 9.13 10.88
N ASN A 16 6.12 10.26 11.02
CA ASN A 16 5.75 11.51 10.39
C ASN A 16 6.25 11.55 8.93
N GLY A 17 5.83 10.55 8.14
CA GLY A 17 6.43 10.22 6.85
C GLY A 17 5.43 9.80 5.80
N ILE A 18 5.80 9.98 4.53
CA ILE A 18 4.97 9.53 3.40
C ILE A 18 5.09 8.00 3.29
N VAL A 19 3.94 7.32 3.37
CA VAL A 19 3.86 5.85 3.30
C VAL A 19 3.38 5.41 1.92
N ALA A 20 4.13 4.49 1.32
CA ALA A 20 3.81 3.84 0.07
C ALA A 20 3.50 2.34 0.31
N VAL A 21 2.46 1.83 -0.35
CA VAL A 21 2.10 0.42 -0.34
C VAL A 21 2.15 -0.13 -1.76
N ALA A 22 2.92 -1.20 -1.97
CA ALA A 22 2.96 -1.89 -3.25
C ALA A 22 1.75 -2.82 -3.39
N ILE A 23 0.97 -2.61 -4.45
CA ILE A 23 -0.29 -3.30 -4.69
C ILE A 23 -0.20 -4.23 -5.91
N ASP A 24 -0.61 -5.48 -5.66
CA ASP A 24 -0.73 -6.55 -6.64
C ASP A 24 -2.03 -7.34 -6.38
N ARG A 25 -2.40 -8.24 -7.30
CA ARG A 25 -3.64 -9.06 -7.31
C ARG A 25 -3.63 -10.21 -6.31
N ASN A 26 -2.94 -10.04 -5.17
CA ASN A 26 -2.77 -11.10 -4.19
C ASN A 26 -3.37 -10.73 -2.83
N ARG A 27 -3.57 -11.73 -1.96
CA ARG A 27 -4.05 -11.48 -0.59
C ARG A 27 -2.99 -10.82 0.30
N GLY A 28 -1.72 -10.87 -0.09
CA GLY A 28 -0.61 -10.27 0.66
C GLY A 28 -0.69 -8.74 0.66
N SER A 29 -0.97 -8.13 -0.48
CA SER A 29 -1.15 -6.68 -0.62
C SER A 29 -2.32 -6.16 0.24
N GLN A 30 -3.42 -6.91 0.33
CA GLN A 30 -4.56 -6.54 1.19
C GLN A 30 -4.18 -6.55 2.68
N GLN A 31 -3.40 -7.53 3.11
CA GLN A 31 -2.93 -7.62 4.49
C GLN A 31 -1.85 -6.56 4.79
N ALA A 32 -0.99 -6.25 3.81
CA ALA A 32 -0.02 -5.16 3.91
C ALA A 32 -0.70 -3.80 4.09
N LEU A 33 -1.76 -3.51 3.32
CA LEU A 33 -2.52 -2.27 3.49
C LEU A 33 -3.21 -2.20 4.85
N LYS A 34 -3.89 -3.28 5.27
CA LYS A 34 -4.49 -3.34 6.61
C LYS A 34 -3.45 -3.10 7.69
N TRP A 35 -2.31 -3.77 7.61
CA TRP A 35 -1.22 -3.59 8.58
C TRP A 35 -0.75 -2.13 8.60
N THR A 36 -0.55 -1.52 7.43
CA THR A 36 -0.15 -0.12 7.27
C THR A 36 -1.14 0.83 7.93
N ILE A 37 -2.43 0.65 7.66
CA ILE A 37 -3.53 1.44 8.23
C ILE A 37 -3.56 1.35 9.76
N HIS A 38 -3.31 0.16 10.31
CA HIS A 38 -3.34 -0.04 11.75
C HIS A 38 -2.11 0.51 12.48
N HIS A 39 -0.93 0.44 11.88
CA HIS A 39 0.35 0.67 12.58
C HIS A 39 1.06 1.95 12.17
N LEU A 40 0.98 2.34 10.89
CA LEU A 40 1.72 3.49 10.36
C LEU A 40 0.82 4.71 10.16
N LEU A 41 -0.47 4.51 9.89
CA LEU A 41 -1.39 5.61 9.58
C LEU A 41 -2.27 6.02 10.76
N GLN A 42 -2.64 7.30 10.73
CA GLN A 42 -3.63 7.96 11.57
C GLN A 42 -4.77 8.50 10.69
N GLN A 43 -5.89 8.84 11.32
CA GLN A 43 -7.02 9.44 10.64
C GLN A 43 -6.60 10.73 9.92
N GLY A 44 -7.05 10.91 8.67
CA GLY A 44 -6.72 12.07 7.84
C GLY A 44 -5.36 12.01 7.14
N GLN A 45 -4.54 10.98 7.37
CA GLN A 45 -3.29 10.80 6.63
C GLN A 45 -3.52 10.19 5.24
N THR A 46 -2.54 10.40 4.36
CA THR A 46 -2.56 9.91 2.97
C THR A 46 -1.59 8.75 2.79
N VAL A 47 -2.01 7.72 2.07
CA VAL A 47 -1.17 6.60 1.66
C VAL A 47 -1.12 6.50 0.13
N HIS A 48 0.07 6.24 -0.41
CA HIS A 48 0.28 6.05 -1.84
C HIS A 48 0.12 4.56 -2.18
N LEU A 49 -0.91 4.22 -2.96
CA LEU A 49 -1.12 2.89 -3.50
C LEU A 49 -0.42 2.78 -4.84
N ILE A 50 0.70 2.04 -4.88
CA ILE A 50 1.53 1.91 -6.08
C ILE A 50 1.25 0.57 -6.75
N HIS A 51 0.74 0.62 -7.98
CA HIS A 51 0.61 -0.55 -8.84
C HIS A 51 1.60 -0.44 -10.01
N VAL A 52 2.34 -1.51 -10.29
CA VAL A 52 3.21 -1.58 -11.47
C VAL A 52 2.57 -2.49 -12.51
N SER A 53 2.24 -1.94 -13.68
CA SER A 53 1.78 -2.69 -14.84
C SER A 53 2.96 -3.11 -15.71
N THR A 54 3.03 -4.40 -16.02
CA THR A 54 4.06 -4.98 -16.89
C THR A 54 3.57 -5.20 -18.31
N LYS A 55 2.37 -4.73 -18.68
CA LYS A 55 1.81 -4.90 -20.04
C LYS A 55 2.30 -3.77 -20.95
N PRO A 56 3.24 -4.04 -21.89
CA PRO A 56 3.86 -2.98 -22.70
C PRO A 56 3.00 -2.49 -23.88
N GLN A 57 1.73 -2.92 -23.98
CA GLN A 57 0.86 -2.65 -25.15
C GLN A 57 -0.60 -2.34 -24.80
N ALA A 58 -0.94 -2.13 -23.53
CA ALA A 58 -2.29 -1.68 -23.20
C ALA A 58 -2.37 -0.17 -23.46
N SER A 59 -3.46 0.29 -24.08
CA SER A 59 -3.71 1.73 -24.19
C SER A 59 -3.84 2.34 -22.78
N GLY A 60 -3.44 3.60 -22.60
CA GLY A 60 -3.41 4.24 -21.27
C GLY A 60 -4.74 4.12 -20.52
N ASP A 61 -5.86 4.23 -21.24
CA ASP A 61 -7.21 4.11 -20.69
C ASP A 61 -7.56 2.69 -20.21
N GLU A 62 -7.03 1.66 -20.87
CA GLU A 62 -7.23 0.25 -20.49
C GLU A 62 -6.42 -0.13 -19.25
N LEU A 63 -5.24 0.49 -19.07
CA LEU A 63 -4.41 0.32 -17.88
C LEU A 63 -5.07 0.95 -16.66
N GLU A 64 -5.57 2.17 -16.80
CA GLU A 64 -6.26 2.87 -15.72
C GLU A 64 -7.53 2.13 -15.30
N SER A 65 -8.31 1.64 -16.27
CA SER A 65 -9.53 0.88 -16.00
C SER A 65 -9.25 -0.42 -15.22
N GLN A 66 -8.23 -1.19 -15.64
CA GLN A 66 -7.83 -2.42 -14.94
C GLN A 66 -7.26 -2.14 -13.54
N ALA A 67 -6.46 -1.08 -13.41
CA ALA A 67 -5.89 -0.70 -12.13
C ALA A 67 -6.98 -0.22 -11.17
N LYS A 68 -7.97 0.54 -11.65
CA LYS A 68 -9.09 1.02 -10.85
C LYS A 68 -9.94 -0.12 -10.30
N GLU A 69 -10.22 -1.15 -11.10
CA GLU A 69 -10.91 -2.35 -10.63
C GLU A 69 -10.09 -3.10 -9.56
N LEU A 70 -8.78 -3.18 -9.76
CA LEU A 70 -7.86 -3.79 -8.80
C LEU A 70 -7.78 -3.01 -7.49
N LEU A 71 -7.75 -1.68 -7.56
CA LEU A 71 -7.59 -0.77 -6.43
C LEU A 71 -8.89 -0.54 -5.65
N ALA A 72 -10.07 -0.74 -6.27
CA ALA A 72 -11.37 -0.61 -5.62
C ALA A 72 -11.49 -1.30 -4.25
N PRO A 73 -11.10 -2.58 -4.05
CA PRO A 73 -11.15 -3.21 -2.73
C PRO A 73 -10.20 -2.57 -1.72
N PHE A 74 -9.09 -1.97 -2.16
CA PHE A 74 -8.13 -1.29 -1.29
C PHE A 74 -8.69 0.05 -0.82
N HIS A 75 -9.33 0.81 -1.70
CA HIS A 75 -10.05 2.05 -1.34
C HIS A 75 -11.10 1.81 -0.27
N CYS A 76 -11.89 0.74 -0.39
CA CYS A 76 -12.88 0.38 0.62
C CYS A 76 -12.24 0.19 2.02
N ILE A 77 -11.06 -0.42 2.08
CA ILE A 77 -10.30 -0.58 3.33
C ILE A 77 -9.83 0.79 3.85
N CYS A 78 -9.36 1.69 2.97
CA CYS A 78 -8.94 3.05 3.36
C CYS A 78 -10.08 3.87 3.97
N THR A 79 -11.23 3.92 3.28
CA THR A 79 -12.41 4.71 3.71
C THR A 79 -12.92 4.27 5.08
N SER A 80 -12.76 2.99 5.43
CA SER A 80 -13.18 2.46 6.75
C SER A 80 -12.50 3.12 7.95
N LYS A 81 -11.35 3.78 7.74
CA LYS A 81 -10.54 4.44 8.77
C LYS A 81 -10.31 5.93 8.50
N ASP A 82 -11.06 6.51 7.55
CA ASP A 82 -10.93 7.91 7.14
C ASP A 82 -9.49 8.26 6.72
N ILE A 83 -8.93 7.41 5.85
CA ILE A 83 -7.58 7.53 5.28
C ILE A 83 -7.71 7.88 3.81
N GLN A 84 -6.90 8.84 3.36
CA GLN A 84 -6.85 9.27 1.96
C GLN A 84 -5.95 8.33 1.16
N CYS A 85 -6.47 7.78 0.06
CA CYS A 85 -5.72 6.86 -0.80
C CYS A 85 -5.40 7.53 -2.14
N LYS A 86 -4.11 7.64 -2.45
CA LYS A 86 -3.60 8.20 -3.70
C LYS A 86 -3.11 7.07 -4.60
N ASP A 87 -3.78 6.90 -5.73
CA ASP A 87 -3.45 5.87 -6.70
C ASP A 87 -2.30 6.30 -7.60
N ILE A 88 -1.31 5.42 -7.74
CA ILE A 88 -0.13 5.61 -8.58
C ILE A 88 0.03 4.37 -9.45
N ILE A 89 -0.05 4.55 -10.77
CA ILE A 89 0.15 3.49 -11.74
C ILE A 89 1.48 3.74 -12.45
N LEU A 90 2.39 2.78 -12.36
CA LEU A 90 3.68 2.81 -13.04
C LEU A 90 3.70 1.76 -14.13
N GLU A 91 4.24 2.09 -15.30
CA GLU A 91 4.48 1.12 -16.36
C GLU A 91 5.96 0.75 -16.37
N ASN A 92 6.26 -0.54 -16.16
CA ASN A 92 7.63 -1.03 -16.26
C ASN A 92 7.68 -2.55 -16.43
N THR A 93 8.69 -3.03 -17.15
CA THR A 93 9.01 -4.46 -17.22
C THR A 93 9.65 -4.96 -15.93
N ASP A 94 10.48 -4.13 -15.29
CA ASP A 94 11.18 -4.45 -14.05
C ASP A 94 10.44 -3.82 -12.85
N ILE A 95 9.63 -4.64 -12.17
CA ILE A 95 8.78 -4.22 -11.05
C ILE A 95 9.61 -3.65 -9.89
N PRO A 96 10.64 -4.36 -9.34
CA PRO A 96 11.48 -3.81 -8.29
C PRO A 96 12.11 -2.47 -8.67
N LYS A 97 12.63 -2.34 -9.89
CA LYS A 97 13.26 -1.09 -10.34
C LYS A 97 12.27 0.07 -10.39
N ALA A 98 11.04 -0.16 -10.84
CA ALA A 98 9.99 0.85 -10.86
C ALA A 98 9.61 1.30 -9.45
N LEU A 99 9.42 0.36 -8.52
CA LEU A 99 9.09 0.66 -7.12
C LEU A 99 10.21 1.43 -6.44
N ILE A 100 11.45 0.96 -6.54
CA ILE A 100 12.62 1.62 -5.96
C ILE A 100 12.81 3.02 -6.56
N GLY A 101 12.67 3.15 -7.88
CA GLY A 101 12.78 4.43 -8.56
C GLY A 101 11.71 5.43 -8.09
N TYR A 102 10.46 4.99 -7.94
CA TYR A 102 9.39 5.84 -7.44
C TYR A 102 9.60 6.25 -5.97
N VAL A 103 9.97 5.30 -5.11
CA VAL A 103 10.23 5.55 -3.68
C VAL A 103 11.39 6.52 -3.49
N SER A 104 12.47 6.34 -4.25
CA SER A 104 13.66 7.19 -4.19
C SER A 104 13.37 8.60 -4.69
N ASN A 105 12.60 8.74 -5.78
CA ASN A 105 12.31 10.05 -6.38
C ASN A 105 11.32 10.89 -5.56
N ASN A 106 10.42 10.25 -4.81
CA ASN A 106 9.39 10.95 -4.04
C ASN A 106 9.69 11.01 -2.53
N ALA A 107 10.89 10.63 -2.11
CA ALA A 107 11.33 10.62 -0.71
C ALA A 107 10.32 9.89 0.21
N MET A 108 9.87 8.71 -0.20
CA MET A 108 8.96 7.90 0.62
C MET A 108 9.74 7.30 1.79
N GLU A 109 9.25 7.49 3.01
CA GLU A 109 9.93 7.02 4.23
C GLU A 109 9.69 5.53 4.48
N HIS A 110 8.48 5.07 4.14
CA HIS A 110 8.08 3.69 4.36
C HIS A 110 7.49 3.09 3.09
N LEU A 111 8.11 2.02 2.61
CA LEU A 111 7.55 1.14 1.58
C LEU A 111 7.07 -0.15 2.24
N VAL A 112 5.77 -0.42 2.17
CA VAL A 112 5.16 -1.67 2.67
C VAL A 112 4.75 -2.55 1.50
N MET A 113 5.06 -3.84 1.59
CA MET A 113 4.79 -4.82 0.53
C MET A 113 4.18 -6.09 1.11
N GLY A 114 3.33 -6.77 0.35
CA GLY A 114 2.84 -8.09 0.71
C GLY A 114 3.91 -9.15 0.49
N ALA A 115 4.14 -10.02 1.48
CA ALA A 115 5.00 -11.18 1.29
C ALA A 115 4.30 -12.26 0.45
N PRO A 116 5.00 -12.92 -0.50
CA PRO A 116 4.47 -14.08 -1.21
C PRO A 116 4.28 -15.25 -0.23
N ARG A 117 3.23 -16.05 -0.46
CA ARG A 117 2.91 -17.22 0.39
C ARG A 117 3.68 -18.48 0.01
N ILE A 118 4.26 -18.51 -1.19
CA ILE A 118 5.12 -19.59 -1.67
C ILE A 118 6.54 -19.20 -1.26
N GLY A 119 7.17 -20.03 -0.43
CA GLY A 119 8.45 -19.77 0.21
C GLY A 119 9.56 -19.41 -0.78
N LEU A 120 10.56 -18.69 -0.25
CA LEU A 120 11.73 -18.16 -0.95
C LEU A 120 12.73 -19.26 -1.34
N LEU A 121 12.28 -20.30 -2.05
CA LEU A 121 13.11 -21.38 -2.58
C LEU A 121 12.52 -21.93 -3.89
N ARG A 122 13.16 -21.62 -5.01
CA ARG A 122 13.29 -22.55 -6.13
C ARG A 122 14.54 -22.26 -6.95
#